data_AF-A0A959CA49-F1
#
_entry.id   AF-A0A959CA49-F1
#
_cell.length_a   1.000
_cell.length_b   1.000
_cell.length_c   1.000
_cell.angle_alpha   90.00
_cell.angle_beta   90.00
_cell.angle_gamma   90.00
#
_symmetry.space_group_name_H-M   'P 1'
#
loop_
_entity.id
_entity.type
_entity.pdbx_description
1 polymer ?
#
loop_
_entity_poly.entity_id
_entity_poly.type
_entity_poly.pdbx_seq_one_letter_code
_entity_poly.pdbx_strand_id
1 'polypeptide(L)'
;MQNNTKLVFWSVTVALGGFLFGFDTAVISGGEQEIQQLWGLSNQMIGQMVAMALYGTIIGALLGGIPADRIGRKKTLIWISILYFVSAVGSA
;
A
#
# COMPACT_ATOMS: atom_id res chain seq x y z
N MET A 1 -20.90 4.13 27.90
CA MET A 1 -19.43 4.04 28.07
C MET A 1 -18.84 3.50 26.77
N GLN A 2 -18.05 4.31 26.08
CA GLN A 2 -17.38 3.92 24.83
C GLN A 2 -16.42 2.76 25.14
N ASN A 3 -16.57 1.64 24.44
CA ASN A 3 -15.83 0.43 24.76
C ASN A 3 -14.38 0.57 24.27
N ASN A 4 -13.48 1.03 25.15
CA ASN A 4 -12.09 1.39 24.84
C ASN A 4 -11.33 0.31 24.07
N THR A 5 -11.63 -0.97 24.31
CA THR A 5 -11.04 -2.11 23.59
C THR A 5 -11.31 -2.08 22.09
N LYS A 6 -12.52 -1.66 21.67
CA LYS A 6 -12.87 -1.58 20.24
C LYS A 6 -12.11 -0.46 19.52
N LEU A 7 -11.93 0.68 20.21
CA LEU A 7 -11.17 1.81 19.68
C LEU A 7 -9.71 1.44 19.50
N VAL A 8 -9.08 0.82 20.49
CA VAL A 8 -7.69 0.34 20.39
C VAL A 8 -7.54 -0.66 19.24
N PHE A 9 -8.46 -1.63 19.13
CA PHE A 9 -8.43 -2.61 18.04
C PHE A 9 -8.52 -1.96 16.65
N TRP A 10 -9.42 -1.00 16.46
CA TRP A 10 -9.53 -0.27 15.19
C TRP A 10 -8.30 0.59 14.90
N SER A 11 -7.77 1.30 15.90
CA SER A 11 -6.55 2.10 15.74
C SER A 11 -5.36 1.25 15.34
N VAL A 12 -5.16 0.09 15.98
CA VAL A 12 -4.09 -0.85 15.62
C VAL A 12 -4.30 -1.39 14.20
N THR A 13 -5.52 -1.77 13.83
CA THR A 13 -5.81 -2.28 12.48
C THR A 13 -5.52 -1.24 11.40
N VAL A 14 -5.90 0.02 11.62
CA VAL A 14 -5.61 1.12 10.69
C VAL A 14 -4.12 1.46 10.66
N ALA A 15 -3.45 1.45 11.82
CA ALA A 15 -2.00 1.67 11.91
C ALA A 15 -1.20 0.60 11.17
N LEU A 16 -1.64 -0.66 11.21
CA LEU A 16 -1.04 -1.74 10.41
C LEU A 16 -1.14 -1.47 8.91
N GLY A 17 -2.22 -0.85 8.44
CA GLY A 17 -2.33 -0.41 7.04
C GLY A 17 -1.25 0.61 6.66
N GLY A 18 -1.02 1.61 7.52
CA GLY A 18 0.06 2.59 7.31
C GLY A 18 1.46 1.97 7.44
N PHE A 19 1.63 1.01 8.34
CA PHE A 19 2.87 0.25 8.50
C PHE A 19 3.21 -0.57 7.24
N LEU A 20 2.23 -1.28 6.67
CA LEU A 20 2.42 -2.05 5.43
C LEU A 20 2.84 -1.15 4.26
N PHE A 21 2.24 0.04 4.14
CA PHE A 21 2.65 1.01 3.13
C PHE A 21 4.13 1.44 3.28
N GLY A 22 4.57 1.71 4.51
CA GLY A 22 5.97 2.02 4.79
C GLY A 22 6.91 0.83 4.55
N PHE A 23 6.45 -0.37 4.86
CA PHE A 23 7.18 -1.62 4.64
C PHE A 23 7.46 -1.85 3.15
N ASP A 24 6.48 -1.66 2.26
CA ASP A 24 6.67 -1.80 0.81
C ASP A 24 7.75 -0.86 0.28
N THR A 25 7.79 0.38 0.78
CA THR A 25 8.84 1.35 0.42
C THR A 25 10.22 0.88 0.86
N ALA A 26 10.33 0.29 2.05
CA ALA A 26 11.57 -0.26 2.57
C ALA A 26 12.05 -1.46 1.72
N VAL A 27 11.15 -2.38 1.35
CA VAL A 27 11.47 -3.55 0.51
C VAL A 27 11.95 -3.12 -0.87
N ILE A 28 11.30 -2.14 -1.51
CA ILE A 28 11.74 -1.59 -2.80
C ILE A 28 13.16 -1.03 -2.68
N SER A 29 13.41 -0.18 -1.66
CA SER A 29 14.75 0.40 -1.45
C SER A 29 15.83 -0.65 -1.13
N GLY A 30 15.44 -1.78 -0.52
CA GLY A 30 16.36 -2.87 -0.21
C GLY A 30 16.73 -3.73 -1.41
N GLY A 31 15.86 -3.82 -2.42
CA GLY A 31 16.03 -4.72 -3.58
C GLY A 31 16.29 -4.02 -4.92
N GLU A 32 16.09 -2.71 -5.04
CA GLU A 32 16.13 -2.00 -6.33
C GLU A 32 17.46 -2.17 -7.08
N GLN A 33 18.59 -2.17 -6.36
CA GLN A 33 19.92 -2.32 -6.96
C GLN A 33 20.15 -3.74 -7.49
N GLU A 34 19.71 -4.75 -6.76
CA GLU A 34 19.79 -6.15 -7.20
C GLU A 34 18.91 -6.39 -8.42
N ILE A 35 17.67 -5.87 -8.42
CA ILE A 35 16.76 -5.94 -9.56
C ILE A 35 17.37 -5.23 -10.77
N GLN A 36 17.97 -4.05 -10.57
CA GLN A 36 18.63 -3.32 -11.65
C GLN A 36 19.76 -4.13 -12.29
N GLN A 37 20.59 -4.80 -11.48
CA GLN A 37 21.69 -5.64 -11.97
C GLN A 37 21.18 -6.91 -12.65
N LEU A 38 20.18 -7.58 -12.07
CA LEU A 38 19.62 -8.83 -12.59
C LEU A 38 18.99 -8.65 -13.97
N TRP A 39 18.29 -7.53 -14.18
CA TRP A 39 17.55 -7.25 -15.41
C TRP A 39 18.27 -6.26 -16.35
N GLY A 40 19.47 -5.79 -15.99
CA GLY A 40 20.26 -4.85 -16.80
C GLY A 40 19.56 -3.52 -17.07
N LEU A 41 18.79 -3.01 -16.09
CA LEU A 41 17.94 -1.83 -16.26
C LEU A 41 18.76 -0.54 -16.26
N SER A 42 18.36 0.42 -17.10
CA SER A 42 18.90 1.78 -17.05
C SER A 42 18.43 2.53 -15.81
N ASN A 43 19.18 3.56 -15.39
CA ASN A 43 18.83 4.39 -14.24
C ASN A 43 17.44 5.05 -14.38
N GLN A 44 17.02 5.34 -15.61
CA GLN A 44 15.69 5.89 -15.90
C GLN A 44 14.60 4.83 -15.68
N MET A 45 14.85 3.57 -16.07
CA MET A 45 13.85 2.50 -15.93
C MET A 45 13.65 2.08 -14.47
N ILE A 46 14.72 1.97 -13.67
CA ILE A 46 14.59 1.68 -12.24
C ILE A 46 13.87 2.84 -11.52
N GLY A 47 14.19 4.10 -11.86
CA GLY A 47 13.48 5.26 -11.32
C GLY A 47 12.00 5.29 -11.69
N GLN A 48 11.65 4.92 -12.92
CA GLN A 48 10.26 4.76 -13.36
C GLN A 48 9.55 3.65 -12.56
N MET A 49 10.21 2.50 -12.36
CA MET A 49 9.66 1.39 -11.59
C MET A 49 9.30 1.81 -10.15
N VAL A 50 10.21 2.50 -9.46
CA VAL A 50 9.96 3.03 -8.11
C VAL A 50 8.86 4.10 -8.13
N ALA A 51 8.85 4.97 -9.14
CA ALA A 51 7.85 6.03 -9.27
C ALA A 51 6.42 5.51 -9.49
N MET A 52 6.23 4.32 -10.09
CA MET A 52 4.90 3.73 -10.27
C MET A 52 4.16 3.55 -8.94
N ALA A 53 4.87 3.18 -7.87
CA ALA A 53 4.29 3.08 -6.54
C ALA A 53 3.76 4.45 -6.05
N LEU A 54 4.53 5.52 -6.27
CA LEU A 54 4.14 6.90 -5.90
C LEU A 54 2.97 7.43 -6.74
N TYR A 55 2.93 7.13 -8.04
CA TYR A 55 1.78 7.50 -8.87
C TYR A 55 0.51 6.80 -8.40
N GLY A 56 0.61 5.51 -8.05
CA GLY A 56 -0.50 4.76 -7.46
C GLY A 56 -0.99 5.37 -6.16
N THR A 57 -0.10 5.84 -5.28
CA THR A 57 -0.50 6.44 -3.99
C THR A 57 -1.17 7.80 -4.16
N ILE A 58 -0.72 8.62 -5.12
CA ILE A 58 -1.37 9.89 -5.44
C ILE A 58 -2.80 9.64 -5.92
N ILE A 59 -2.98 8.73 -6.88
CA ILE A 59 -4.30 8.38 -7.40
C ILE A 59 -5.18 7.80 -6.28
N GLY A 60 -4.63 6.91 -5.46
CA GLY A 60 -5.32 6.31 -4.32
C GLY A 60 -5.73 7.33 -3.26
N ALA A 61 -4.89 8.30 -2.94
CA ALA A 61 -5.18 9.36 -1.98
C ALA A 61 -6.28 10.31 -2.49
N LEU A 62 -6.25 10.65 -3.78
CA LEU A 62 -7.26 11.51 -4.41
C LEU A 62 -8.63 10.81 -4.51
N LEU A 63 -8.64 9.54 -4.87
CA LEU A 63 -9.89 8.81 -5.15
C LEU A 63 -10.41 8.00 -3.96
N GLY A 64 -9.58 7.72 -2.95
CA GLY A 64 -9.91 6.82 -1.84
C GLY A 64 -11.06 7.30 -0.94
N GLY A 65 -11.33 8.61 -0.90
CA GLY A 65 -12.47 9.17 -0.18
C GLY A 65 -13.81 8.76 -0.80
N ILE A 66 -13.89 8.68 -2.13
CA ILE A 66 -15.13 8.38 -2.86
C ILE A 66 -15.75 7.03 -2.44
N PRO A 67 -15.03 5.89 -2.45
CA PRO A 67 -15.58 4.63 -1.97
C PRO A 67 -15.80 4.65 -0.46
N ALA A 68 -14.94 5.32 0.32
CA ALA A 68 -15.12 5.43 1.78
C ALA A 68 -16.44 6.08 2.18
N ASP A 69 -16.89 7.08 1.43
CA ASP A 69 -18.16 7.78 1.65
C ASP A 69 -19.36 7.04 1.05
N ARG A 70 -19.21 6.39 -0.11
CA ARG A 70 -20.32 5.69 -0.80
C ARG A 70 -20.69 4.34 -0.19
N ILE A 71 -19.70 3.48 0.06
CA ILE A 71 -19.94 2.10 0.56
C ILE A 71 -19.54 1.92 2.02
N GLY A 72 -18.98 2.96 2.64
CA GLY A 72 -18.58 3.00 4.05
C GLY A 72 -17.14 2.55 4.29
N ARG A 73 -16.45 3.24 5.20
CA ARG A 73 -15.02 3.05 5.53
C ARG A 73 -14.60 1.59 5.75
N LYS A 74 -15.37 0.81 6.51
CA LYS A 74 -15.02 -0.60 6.79
C LYS A 74 -14.99 -1.45 5.52
N LYS A 75 -16.00 -1.31 4.64
CA LYS A 75 -16.06 -2.09 3.40
C LYS A 75 -14.95 -1.66 2.44
N THR A 76 -14.68 -0.37 2.36
CA THR A 76 -13.56 0.16 1.57
C THR A 76 -12.22 -0.41 2.04
N LEU A 77 -11.97 -0.44 3.35
CA LEU A 77 -10.75 -1.05 3.90
C LEU A 77 -10.64 -2.54 3.55
N ILE A 78 -11.73 -3.31 3.64
CA ILE A 78 -11.72 -4.72 3.25
C ILE A 78 -11.38 -4.89 1.76
N TRP A 79 -11.95 -4.07 0.88
CA TRP A 79 -11.60 -4.09 -0.54
C TRP A 79 -10.12 -3.76 -0.79
N ILE A 80 -9.59 -2.73 -0.11
CA ILE A 80 -8.17 -2.39 -0.18
C ILE A 80 -7.31 -3.57 0.28
N SER A 81 -7.69 -4.25 1.37
CA SER A 81 -6.98 -5.45 1.85
C SER A 81 -7.01 -6.60 0.84
N ILE A 82 -8.13 -6.81 0.14
CA ILE A 82 -8.23 -7.84 -0.92
C ILE A 82 -7.32 -7.49 -2.09
N LEU A 83 -7.36 -6.23 -2.57
CA LEU A 83 -6.50 -5.78 -3.67
C LEU A 83 -5.01 -5.90 -3.29
N TYR A 84 -4.66 -5.52 -2.07
CA TYR A 84 -3.31 -5.67 -1.53
C TYR A 84 -2.88 -7.14 -1.48
N PHE A 85 -3.75 -8.03 -0.99
CA PHE A 85 -3.48 -9.46 -0.96
C PHE A 85 -3.25 -10.06 -2.35
N VAL A 86 -4.10 -9.72 -3.33
CA VAL A 86 -3.93 -10.16 -4.72
C VAL A 86 -2.62 -9.66 -5.31
N SER A 87 -2.25 -8.40 -5.03
CA SER A 87 -0.96 -7.85 -5.46
C SER A 87 0.22 -8.58 -4.83
N ALA A 88 0.17 -8.88 -3.54
CA ALA A 88 1.23 -9.60 -2.84
C ALA A 88 1.42 -11.01 -3.39
N VAL A 89 0.32 -11.72 -3.68
CA VAL A 89 0.36 -13.05 -4.31
C VAL A 89 0.88 -12.99 -5.74
N GLY A 90 0.54 -11.95 -6.51
CA GLY A 90 1.02 -11.79 -7.88
C GLY A 90 2.49 -11.39 -8.00
N SER A 91 3.07 -10.82 -6.94
CA SER A 91 4.48 -10.42 -6.87
C SER A 91 5.39 -11.44 -6.19
N ALA A 92 4.83 -12.49 -5.58
CA ALA A 92 5.56 -13.58 -4.93
C ALA A 92 6.06 -14.60 -5.96
#